data_AF-A0A7C3LHC6-F1
#
_entry.id   AF-A0A7C3LHC6-F1
#
_cell.length_a   1.000
_cell.length_b   1.000
_cell.length_c   1.000
_cell.angle_alpha   90.00
_cell.angle_beta   90.00
_cell.angle_gamma   90.00
#
_symmetry.space_group_name_H-M   'P 1'
#
loop_
_entity.id
_entity.type
_entity.pdbx_description
1 polymer ?
#
loop_
_entity_poly.entity_id
_entity_poly.type
_entity_poly.pdbx_seq_one_letter_code
_entity_poly.pdbx_strand_id
1 'polypeptide(L)'
;MHPVEFVILDDFQHLVDADTNRILRKVSDWLKTLIKQTNVPFLVVGIDGEVERILAANAQLSRLFAAREKLEPFAWDTAVPQTIQDFSLFVTYAEKGIGLPLEADLPRADLLYRIHLATDGVVGNVMNLLRRSAYQAHKEGLDTLTLPVLAASYEKRLMKHVGKPNPFLSGSSHPSPHPLTPSSPSPLPPVDPPDSAGKRSRRRKERQPLARDVLRAR
;
A
#
# COMPACT_ATOMS: atom_id res chain seq x y z
N MET A 1 -19.12 -17.82 17.86
CA MET A 1 -18.41 -17.25 16.69
C MET A 1 -17.06 -17.92 16.62
N HIS A 2 -16.70 -18.53 15.50
CA HIS A 2 -15.31 -18.91 15.27
C HIS A 2 -14.52 -17.65 14.92
N PRO A 3 -13.29 -17.47 15.43
CA PRO A 3 -12.44 -16.37 15.00
C PRO A 3 -12.23 -16.45 13.49
N VAL A 4 -12.21 -15.28 12.83
CA VAL A 4 -11.78 -15.21 11.43
C VAL A 4 -10.27 -15.44 11.43
N GLU A 5 -9.85 -16.56 10.87
CA GLU A 5 -8.44 -16.88 10.68
C GLU A 5 -8.04 -16.46 9.27
N PHE A 6 -6.84 -15.89 9.12
CA PHE A 6 -6.27 -15.45 7.85
C PHE A 6 -4.76 -15.64 7.91
N VAL A 7 -4.17 -16.25 6.88
CA VAL A 7 -2.72 -16.49 6.82
C VAL A 7 -2.10 -15.59 5.76
N ILE A 8 -1.09 -14.82 6.14
CA ILE A 8 -0.27 -14.02 5.22
C ILE A 8 1.11 -14.67 5.15
N LEU A 9 1.52 -15.00 3.93
CA LEU A 9 2.87 -15.45 3.60
C LEU A 9 3.59 -14.30 2.91
N ASP A 10 4.39 -13.55 3.67
CA ASP A 10 5.24 -12.48 3.14
C ASP A 10 6.56 -13.05 2.60
N ASP A 11 7.20 -12.31 1.70
CA ASP A 11 8.40 -12.71 0.97
C ASP A 11 8.31 -14.11 0.33
N PHE A 12 7.18 -14.41 -0.28
CA PHE A 12 6.87 -15.74 -0.82
C PHE A 12 7.87 -16.24 -1.86
N GLN A 13 8.60 -15.34 -2.51
CA GLN A 13 9.70 -15.70 -3.40
C GLN A 13 10.77 -16.59 -2.71
N HIS A 14 11.02 -16.40 -1.41
CA HIS A 14 11.99 -17.19 -0.66
C HIS A 14 11.53 -18.62 -0.37
N LEU A 15 10.24 -18.91 -0.54
CA LEU A 15 9.74 -20.29 -0.40
C LEU A 15 10.42 -21.22 -1.42
N VAL A 16 10.96 -20.66 -2.51
CA VAL A 16 11.59 -21.43 -3.56
C VAL A 16 12.88 -20.80 -4.07
N ASP A 17 13.88 -20.73 -3.19
CA ASP A 17 15.28 -20.48 -3.58
C ASP A 17 15.91 -21.64 -4.41
N ALA A 18 15.16 -22.72 -4.67
CA ALA A 18 15.68 -23.92 -5.28
C ALA A 18 15.48 -23.94 -6.81
N ASP A 19 16.57 -23.86 -7.56
CA ASP A 19 16.67 -23.95 -9.03
C ASP A 19 16.11 -25.23 -9.67
N THR A 20 15.56 -26.17 -8.88
CA THR A 20 14.99 -27.40 -9.42
C THR A 20 13.48 -27.40 -9.39
N ASN A 21 12.89 -27.51 -10.59
CA ASN A 21 11.46 -27.73 -10.83
C ASN A 21 10.83 -28.85 -9.96
N ARG A 22 11.64 -29.82 -9.49
CA ARG A 22 11.20 -30.89 -8.59
C ARG A 22 10.88 -30.37 -7.18
N ILE A 23 11.68 -29.46 -6.64
CA ILE A 23 11.45 -28.87 -5.32
C ILE A 23 10.23 -27.95 -5.38
N LEU A 24 10.14 -27.11 -6.42
CA LEU A 24 8.97 -26.28 -6.74
C LEU A 24 7.64 -27.06 -6.69
N ARG A 25 7.59 -28.23 -7.34
CA ARG A 25 6.38 -29.07 -7.35
C ARG A 25 6.04 -29.60 -5.96
N LYS A 26 7.02 -30.11 -5.21
CA LYS A 26 6.79 -30.64 -3.85
C LYS A 26 6.27 -29.56 -2.91
N VAL A 27 6.88 -28.38 -2.94
CA VAL A 27 6.46 -27.22 -2.15
C VAL A 27 5.04 -26.80 -2.53
N SER A 28 4.76 -26.71 -3.83
CA SER A 28 3.41 -26.36 -4.32
C SER A 28 2.34 -27.36 -3.88
N ASP A 29 2.64 -28.65 -3.91
CA ASP A 29 1.69 -29.69 -3.49
C ASP A 29 1.45 -29.70 -1.98
N TRP A 30 2.49 -29.45 -1.19
CA TRP A 30 2.39 -29.27 0.25
C TRP A 30 1.52 -28.05 0.58
N LEU A 31 1.79 -26.89 -0.03
CA LEU A 31 1.05 -25.65 0.20
C LEU A 31 -0.42 -25.78 -0.21
N LYS A 32 -0.68 -26.43 -1.35
CA LYS A 32 -2.05 -26.78 -1.77
C LYS A 32 -2.77 -27.63 -0.71
N THR A 33 -2.09 -28.62 -0.15
CA THR A 33 -2.68 -29.51 0.86
C THR A 33 -2.97 -28.74 2.14
N LEU A 34 -2.04 -27.89 2.58
CA LEU A 34 -2.20 -27.01 3.73
C LEU A 34 -3.42 -26.09 3.60
N ILE A 35 -3.54 -25.38 2.46
CA ILE A 35 -4.68 -24.47 2.19
C ILE A 35 -6.01 -25.25 2.26
N LYS A 36 -6.06 -26.43 1.64
CA LYS A 36 -7.30 -27.24 1.61
C LYS A 36 -7.67 -27.83 2.96
N GLN A 37 -6.69 -28.22 3.78
CA GLN A 37 -6.94 -28.85 5.07
C GLN A 37 -7.32 -27.84 6.14
N THR A 38 -6.70 -26.66 6.12
CA THR A 38 -6.98 -25.58 7.10
C THR A 38 -8.32 -24.92 6.84
N ASN A 39 -8.77 -24.84 5.58
CA ASN A 39 -9.98 -24.11 5.19
C ASN A 39 -9.94 -22.63 5.63
N VAL A 40 -8.73 -22.08 5.74
CA VAL A 40 -8.42 -20.69 6.06
C VAL A 40 -8.04 -19.96 4.77
N PRO A 41 -8.41 -18.69 4.56
CA PRO A 41 -7.94 -17.92 3.41
C PRO A 41 -6.46 -17.56 3.55
N PHE A 42 -5.71 -17.69 2.45
CA PHE A 42 -4.29 -17.37 2.37
C PHE A 42 -4.08 -16.17 1.45
N LEU A 43 -3.25 -15.23 1.89
CA LEU A 43 -2.66 -14.18 1.07
C LEU A 43 -1.16 -14.45 0.93
N VAL A 44 -0.68 -14.36 -0.29
CA VAL A 44 0.72 -14.46 -0.65
C VAL A 44 1.18 -13.09 -1.08
N VAL A 45 2.28 -12.61 -0.50
CA VAL A 45 2.91 -11.33 -0.81
C VAL A 45 4.36 -11.60 -1.18
N GLY A 46 4.89 -10.89 -2.17
CA GLY A 46 6.27 -11.04 -2.60
C GLY A 46 6.62 -10.15 -3.77
N ILE A 47 7.78 -10.42 -4.36
CA ILE A 47 8.33 -9.65 -5.48
C ILE A 47 7.55 -9.95 -6.77
N ASP A 48 7.19 -8.88 -7.49
CA ASP A 48 6.55 -8.94 -8.80
C ASP A 48 7.37 -9.78 -9.79
N GLY A 49 6.72 -10.72 -10.46
CA GLY A 49 7.33 -11.69 -11.38
C GLY A 49 7.89 -12.93 -10.69
N GLU A 50 8.42 -12.83 -9.47
CA GLU A 50 8.94 -13.99 -8.73
C GLU A 50 7.81 -14.85 -8.14
N VAL A 51 6.78 -14.22 -7.59
CA VAL A 51 5.58 -14.92 -7.10
C VAL A 51 4.86 -15.61 -8.25
N GLU A 52 4.66 -14.93 -9.37
CA GLU A 52 4.02 -15.46 -10.58
C GLU A 52 4.74 -16.69 -11.10
N ARG A 53 6.09 -16.67 -11.09
CA ARG A 53 6.92 -17.81 -11.50
C ARG A 53 6.65 -19.04 -10.63
N ILE A 54 6.53 -18.87 -9.32
CA ILE A 54 6.22 -19.98 -8.39
C ILE A 54 4.81 -20.51 -8.65
N LEU A 55 3.82 -19.62 -8.79
CA LEU A 55 2.44 -20.02 -9.05
C LEU A 55 2.29 -20.73 -10.41
N ALA A 56 3.01 -20.28 -11.44
CA ALA A 56 2.99 -20.88 -12.77
C ALA A 56 3.61 -22.29 -12.81
N ALA A 57 4.48 -22.65 -11.85
CA ALA A 57 5.09 -23.97 -11.78
C ALA A 57 4.09 -25.10 -11.46
N ASN A 58 2.93 -24.76 -10.87
CA ASN A 58 1.87 -25.72 -10.56
C ASN A 58 0.48 -25.11 -10.80
N ALA A 59 -0.18 -25.51 -11.90
CA ALA A 59 -1.52 -25.03 -12.26
C ALA A 59 -2.58 -25.25 -11.18
N GLN A 60 -2.43 -26.25 -10.31
CA GLN A 60 -3.37 -26.48 -9.20
C GLN A 60 -3.18 -25.47 -8.07
N LEU A 61 -1.93 -25.10 -7.77
CA LEU A 61 -1.63 -24.02 -6.82
C LEU A 61 -2.07 -22.67 -7.39
N SER A 62 -1.77 -22.41 -8.67
CA SER A 62 -2.19 -21.20 -9.38
C SER A 62 -3.70 -20.94 -9.28
N ARG A 63 -4.54 -21.99 -9.24
CA ARG A 63 -6.00 -21.87 -9.11
C ARG A 63 -6.45 -21.51 -7.69
N LEU A 64 -5.66 -21.83 -6.67
CA LEU A 64 -5.92 -21.42 -5.29
C LEU A 64 -5.61 -19.92 -5.09
N PHE A 65 -4.70 -19.38 -5.88
CA PHE A 65 -4.34 -17.96 -5.92
C PHE A 65 -4.80 -17.30 -7.23
N ALA A 66 -6.12 -17.35 -7.46
CA ALA A 66 -6.75 -16.81 -8.66
C ALA A 66 -6.89 -15.27 -8.62
N ALA A 67 -7.13 -14.71 -7.44
CA ALA A 67 -7.10 -13.26 -7.23
C ALA A 67 -5.64 -12.81 -7.09
N ARG A 68 -5.23 -11.87 -7.95
CA ARG A 68 -3.86 -11.34 -8.00
C ARG A 68 -3.95 -9.85 -8.23
N GLU A 69 -3.29 -9.11 -7.37
CA GLU A 69 -3.23 -7.66 -7.46
C GLU A 69 -1.76 -7.26 -7.34
N LYS A 70 -1.37 -6.29 -8.16
CA LYS A 70 -0.04 -5.69 -8.10
C LYS A 70 -0.15 -4.32 -7.47
N LEU A 71 0.73 -4.06 -6.50
CA LEU A 71 0.87 -2.73 -5.93
C LEU A 71 1.74 -1.88 -6.86
N GLU A 72 1.09 -1.04 -7.64
CA GLU A 72 1.76 -0.07 -8.50
C GLU A 72 2.21 1.17 -7.70
N PRO A 73 3.30 1.84 -8.11
CA PRO A 73 3.65 3.13 -7.56
C PRO A 73 2.51 4.13 -7.74
N PHE A 74 2.35 5.06 -6.80
CA PHE A 74 1.35 6.11 -6.93
C PHE A 74 1.64 6.98 -8.17
N ALA A 75 0.69 7.02 -9.10
CA ALA A 75 0.75 7.91 -10.23
C ALA A 75 0.58 9.37 -9.79
N TRP A 76 1.13 10.29 -10.57
CA TRP A 76 0.84 11.71 -10.47
C TRP A 76 0.42 12.22 -11.83
N ASP A 77 -0.89 12.19 -12.08
CA ASP A 77 -1.48 12.63 -13.34
C ASP A 77 -2.50 13.74 -13.09
N THR A 78 -2.24 14.91 -13.64
CA THR A 78 -3.12 16.08 -13.55
C THR A 78 -4.42 15.91 -14.32
N ALA A 79 -4.43 15.08 -15.36
CA ALA A 79 -5.63 14.72 -16.09
C ALA A 79 -6.53 13.74 -15.30
N VAL A 80 -5.96 13.06 -14.30
CA VAL A 80 -6.69 12.11 -13.42
C VAL A 80 -6.50 12.52 -11.96
N PRO A 81 -7.29 13.49 -11.45
CA PRO A 81 -7.11 14.06 -10.10
C PRO A 81 -7.13 13.04 -8.95
N GLN A 82 -7.77 11.89 -9.14
CA GLN A 82 -7.80 10.80 -8.15
C GLN A 82 -6.39 10.31 -7.81
N THR A 83 -5.47 10.26 -8.78
CA THR A 83 -4.09 9.79 -8.56
C THR A 83 -3.34 10.65 -7.53
N ILE A 84 -3.53 11.98 -7.63
CA ILE A 84 -2.94 12.96 -6.70
C ILE A 84 -3.62 12.85 -5.32
N GLN A 85 -4.94 12.61 -5.28
CA GLN A 85 -5.67 12.42 -4.03
C GLN A 85 -5.22 11.16 -3.28
N ASP A 86 -5.05 10.04 -3.99
CA ASP A 86 -4.59 8.78 -3.42
C ASP A 86 -3.18 8.92 -2.83
N PHE A 87 -2.28 9.58 -3.56
CA PHE A 87 -0.93 9.86 -3.06
C PHE A 87 -0.94 10.80 -1.85
N SER A 88 -1.76 11.87 -1.89
CA SER A 88 -1.93 12.80 -0.77
C SER A 88 -2.43 12.09 0.49
N LEU A 89 -3.41 11.19 0.33
CA LEU A 89 -3.96 10.38 1.42
C LEU A 89 -2.88 9.47 2.02
N PHE A 90 -2.10 8.80 1.17
CA PHE A 90 -1.01 7.95 1.60
C PHE A 90 0.07 8.73 2.37
N VAL A 91 0.54 9.87 1.84
CA VAL A 91 1.55 10.71 2.52
C VAL A 91 1.00 11.21 3.87
N THR A 92 -0.28 11.60 3.93
CA THR A 92 -0.92 12.02 5.18
C THR A 92 -0.99 10.88 6.20
N TYR A 93 -1.26 9.66 5.76
CA TYR A 93 -1.22 8.48 6.62
C TYR A 93 0.20 8.19 7.12
N ALA A 94 1.19 8.24 6.22
CA ALA A 94 2.60 8.02 6.55
C ALA A 94 3.13 9.07 7.54
N GLU A 95 2.81 10.35 7.33
CA GLU A 95 3.14 11.46 8.22
C GLU A 95 2.59 11.22 9.64
N LYS A 96 1.30 10.86 9.74
CA LYS A 96 0.69 10.51 11.04
C LYS A 96 1.37 9.31 11.69
N GLY A 97 1.69 8.27 10.93
CA GLY A 97 2.36 7.07 11.44
C GLY A 97 3.79 7.32 11.92
N ILE A 98 4.46 8.34 11.36
CA ILE A 98 5.79 8.76 11.79
C ILE A 98 5.74 9.65 13.03
N GLY A 99 4.65 10.40 13.22
CA GLY A 99 4.43 11.24 14.39
C GLY A 99 5.17 12.58 14.36
N LEU A 100 5.68 12.99 13.19
CA LEU A 100 6.28 14.30 12.96
C LEU A 100 5.60 14.95 11.76
N PRO A 101 4.99 16.14 11.90
CA PRO A 101 4.35 16.83 10.79
C PRO A 101 5.37 17.30 9.76
N LEU A 102 4.97 17.29 8.50
CA LEU A 102 5.67 17.93 7.40
C LEU A 102 5.45 19.45 7.49
N GLU A 103 6.55 20.20 7.51
CA GLU A 103 6.50 21.65 7.72
C GLU A 103 5.72 22.40 6.62
N ALA A 104 5.05 23.50 7.01
CA ALA A 104 4.08 24.23 6.19
C ALA A 104 4.65 25.45 5.42
N ASP A 105 5.98 25.55 5.30
CA ASP A 105 6.65 26.67 4.63
C ASP A 105 6.38 26.74 3.10
N LEU A 106 5.75 25.69 2.56
CA LEU A 106 5.30 25.61 1.18
C LEU A 106 3.82 25.24 1.12
N PRO A 107 3.13 25.57 0.01
CA PRO A 107 1.85 24.96 -0.29
C PRO A 107 1.94 23.43 -0.22
N ARG A 108 0.98 22.79 0.44
CA ARG A 108 0.96 21.32 0.61
C ARG A 108 1.06 20.57 -0.72
N ALA A 109 0.45 21.12 -1.78
CA ALA A 109 0.53 20.60 -3.14
C ALA A 109 1.97 20.52 -3.66
N ASP A 110 2.75 21.58 -3.44
CA ASP A 110 4.15 21.67 -3.86
C ASP A 110 5.01 20.66 -3.10
N LEU A 111 4.77 20.53 -1.80
CA LEU A 111 5.48 19.56 -0.98
C LEU A 111 5.18 18.13 -1.43
N LEU A 112 3.89 17.80 -1.62
CA LEU A 112 3.47 16.50 -2.13
C LEU A 112 4.09 16.22 -3.50
N TYR A 113 4.10 17.20 -4.41
CA TYR A 113 4.69 17.02 -5.72
C TYR A 113 6.20 16.75 -5.65
N ARG A 114 6.94 17.47 -4.80
CA ARG A 114 8.38 17.23 -4.57
C ARG A 114 8.63 15.84 -3.98
N ILE A 115 7.81 15.39 -3.03
CA ILE A 115 7.89 14.02 -2.49
C ILE A 115 7.64 13.01 -3.60
N HIS A 116 6.63 13.23 -4.45
CA HIS A 116 6.37 12.36 -5.60
C HIS A 116 7.58 12.29 -6.55
N LEU A 117 8.11 13.44 -6.98
CA LEU A 117 9.30 13.52 -7.83
C LEU A 117 10.53 12.82 -7.23
N ALA A 118 10.72 12.93 -5.91
CA ALA A 118 11.82 12.28 -5.21
C ALA A 118 11.68 10.74 -5.13
N THR A 119 10.45 10.22 -5.22
CA THR A 119 10.15 8.83 -4.84
C THR A 119 9.54 8.00 -5.95
N ASP A 120 9.13 8.63 -7.05
CA ASP A 120 8.32 8.06 -8.12
C ASP A 120 6.99 7.47 -7.64
N GLY A 121 6.48 7.96 -6.52
CA GLY A 121 5.29 7.41 -5.88
C GLY A 121 5.50 5.99 -5.33
N VAL A 122 6.72 5.45 -5.35
CA VAL A 122 7.02 4.12 -4.80
C VAL A 122 6.90 4.19 -3.28
N VAL A 123 5.97 3.41 -2.71
CA VAL A 123 5.71 3.34 -1.26
C VAL A 123 6.99 3.17 -0.45
N GLY A 124 7.85 2.24 -0.85
CA GLY A 124 9.13 1.99 -0.18
C GLY A 124 10.04 3.23 -0.17
N ASN A 125 10.10 3.98 -1.26
CA ASN A 125 10.91 5.19 -1.37
C ASN A 125 10.33 6.33 -0.51
N VAL A 126 9.02 6.52 -0.52
CA VAL A 126 8.34 7.49 0.35
C VAL A 126 8.64 7.19 1.81
N MET A 127 8.45 5.94 2.25
CA MET A 127 8.71 5.55 3.63
C MET A 127 10.19 5.66 4.01
N ASN A 128 11.11 5.33 3.08
CA ASN A 128 12.55 5.50 3.31
C ASN A 128 12.95 6.97 3.48
N LEU A 129 12.37 7.87 2.68
CA LEU A 129 12.57 9.31 2.82
C LEU A 129 12.05 9.78 4.18
N LEU A 130 10.77 9.57 4.47
CA LEU A 130 10.13 10.13 5.66
C LEU A 130 10.71 9.57 6.96
N ARG A 131 11.01 8.26 7.04
CA ARG A 131 11.68 7.67 8.22
C ARG A 131 13.09 8.24 8.41
N ARG A 132 13.83 8.46 7.33
CA ARG A 132 15.16 9.06 7.40
C ARG A 132 15.08 10.52 7.85
N SER A 133 14.10 11.26 7.36
CA SER A 133 13.80 12.64 7.76
C SER A 133 13.43 12.71 9.23
N ALA A 134 12.55 11.84 9.71
CA ALA A 134 12.20 11.77 11.13
C ALA A 134 13.42 11.49 12.03
N TYR A 135 14.26 10.53 11.64
CA TYR A 135 15.51 10.27 12.34
C TYR A 135 16.43 11.50 12.39
N GLN A 136 16.54 12.23 11.27
CA GLN A 136 17.38 13.42 11.18
C GLN A 136 16.82 14.58 12.00
N ALA A 137 15.52 14.87 11.90
CA ALA A 137 14.81 15.88 12.69
C ALA A 137 14.98 15.61 14.20
N HIS A 138 14.78 14.36 14.63
CA HIS A 138 14.95 13.98 16.03
C HIS A 138 16.40 14.20 16.51
N LYS A 139 17.40 13.87 15.68
CA LYS A 139 18.81 14.12 16.00
C LYS A 139 19.12 15.62 16.15
N GLU A 140 18.42 16.47 15.41
CA GLU A 140 18.57 17.93 15.41
C GLU A 140 17.66 18.63 16.44
N GLY A 141 16.83 17.87 17.17
CA GLY A 141 15.89 18.44 18.14
C GLY A 141 14.70 19.18 17.50
N LEU A 142 14.39 18.87 16.24
CA LEU A 142 13.27 19.44 15.50
C LEU A 142 11.99 18.64 15.75
N ASP A 143 10.87 19.35 15.81
CA ASP A 143 9.51 18.82 15.97
C ASP A 143 8.74 18.71 14.65
N THR A 144 9.35 19.09 13.53
CA THR A 144 8.76 19.01 12.19
C THR A 144 9.78 18.47 11.16
N LEU A 145 9.26 17.99 10.03
CA LEU A 145 10.06 17.59 8.87
C LEU A 145 10.18 18.78 7.91
N THR A 146 11.26 19.54 8.09
CA THR A 146 11.57 20.73 7.29
C THR A 146 12.09 20.37 5.90
N LEU A 147 12.06 21.32 4.97
CA LEU A 147 12.66 21.14 3.63
C LEU A 147 14.16 20.78 3.69
N PRO A 148 15.01 21.47 4.48
CA PRO A 148 16.41 21.07 4.65
C PRO A 148 16.56 19.63 5.14
N VAL A 149 15.72 19.18 6.07
CA VAL A 149 15.73 17.80 6.58
C VAL A 149 15.36 16.80 5.49
N LEU A 150 14.33 17.10 4.68
CA LEU A 150 13.93 16.29 3.52
C LEU A 150 15.06 16.23 2.48
N ALA A 151 15.69 17.36 2.18
CA ALA A 151 16.80 17.46 1.25
C ALA A 151 18.00 16.60 1.70
N ALA A 152 18.43 16.74 2.95
CA ALA A 152 19.53 15.96 3.51
C ALA A 152 19.21 14.46 3.56
N SER A 153 17.95 14.11 3.83
CA SER A 153 17.48 12.73 3.89
C SER A 153 17.41 12.07 2.52
N TYR A 154 16.97 12.82 1.51
CA TYR A 154 17.00 12.40 0.12
C TYR A 154 18.43 12.09 -0.32
N GLU A 155 19.35 13.03 -0.10
CA GLU A 155 20.78 12.88 -0.41
C GLU A 155 21.37 11.61 0.19
N LYS A 156 21.07 11.39 1.48
CA LYS A 156 21.64 10.30 2.26
C LYS A 156 21.07 8.93 1.87
N ARG A 157 19.77 8.84 1.59
CA ARG A 157 19.06 7.55 1.50
C ARG A 157 18.55 7.20 0.10
N LEU A 158 18.15 8.19 -0.69
CA LEU A 158 17.49 7.96 -1.97
C LEU A 158 18.33 8.34 -3.19
N MET A 159 19.21 9.35 -3.12
CA MET A 159 19.92 9.83 -4.31
C MET A 159 20.64 8.72 -5.08
N LYS A 160 21.40 7.85 -4.40
CA LYS A 160 22.13 6.75 -5.05
C LYS A 160 21.21 5.67 -5.64
N HIS A 161 20.03 5.50 -5.05
CA HIS A 161 19.07 4.46 -5.44
C HIS A 161 18.14 4.92 -6.56
N VAL A 162 17.62 6.15 -6.46
CA VAL A 162 16.66 6.75 -7.39
C VAL A 162 17.38 7.49 -8.52
N GLY A 163 18.52 8.12 -8.24
CA GLY A 163 19.37 8.77 -9.26
C GLY A 163 18.83 10.08 -9.82
N LYS A 164 17.93 10.78 -9.11
CA LYS A 164 17.31 12.03 -9.58
C LYS A 164 17.85 13.28 -8.88
N PRO A 165 17.68 14.47 -9.48
CA PRO A 165 17.95 15.72 -8.79
C PRO A 165 17.12 15.84 -7.52
N ASN A 166 17.70 16.41 -6.47
CA ASN A 166 17.04 16.60 -5.19
C ASN A 166 15.97 17.71 -5.29
N PRO A 167 14.67 17.39 -5.22
CA PRO A 167 13.62 18.39 -5.45
C PRO A 167 13.38 19.29 -4.23
N PHE A 168 14.09 19.09 -3.12
CA PHE A 168 13.94 19.84 -1.87
C PHE A 168 14.95 20.98 -1.70
N LEU A 169 15.91 21.15 -2.61
CA LEU A 169 16.89 22.23 -2.55
C LEU A 169 16.27 23.61 -2.83
N SER A 170 16.72 24.64 -2.12
CA SER A 170 16.26 26.02 -2.31
C SER A 170 16.50 26.47 -3.77
N GLY A 171 15.45 26.93 -4.45
CA GLY A 171 15.51 27.35 -5.86
C GLY A 171 15.03 26.31 -6.86
N SER A 172 14.67 25.09 -6.43
CA SER A 172 13.87 24.18 -7.27
C SER A 172 12.43 24.70 -7.34
N SER A 173 12.19 25.72 -8.16
CA SER A 173 10.82 26.10 -8.53
C SER A 173 10.29 25.02 -9.46
N HIS A 174 9.71 23.96 -8.89
CA HIS A 174 8.87 23.06 -9.65
C HIS A 174 7.49 23.70 -9.70
N PRO A 175 7.01 24.18 -10.86
CA PRO A 175 5.64 24.67 -10.95
C PRO A 175 4.75 23.47 -10.64
N SER A 176 4.16 23.46 -9.45
CA SER A 176 3.10 22.54 -9.13
C SER A 176 1.97 22.80 -10.11
N PRO A 177 1.50 21.79 -10.86
CA PRO A 177 0.48 22.04 -11.87
C PRO A 177 -0.87 22.50 -11.27
N HIS A 178 -1.07 22.43 -9.95
CA HIS A 178 -2.26 22.98 -9.28
C HIS A 178 -2.04 23.47 -7.83
N PRO A 179 -2.81 24.48 -7.38
CA PRO A 179 -3.13 24.67 -5.98
C PRO A 179 -4.18 23.64 -5.56
N LEU A 180 -3.80 22.66 -4.72
CA LEU A 180 -4.80 21.85 -4.00
C LEU A 180 -5.59 22.82 -3.11
N THR A 181 -6.86 23.05 -3.42
CA THR A 181 -7.78 23.64 -2.44
C THR A 181 -7.79 22.74 -1.21
N PRO A 182 -7.76 23.29 0.02
CA PRO A 182 -7.80 22.47 1.22
C PRO A 182 -9.17 21.78 1.28
N SER A 183 -9.24 20.53 0.85
CA SER A 183 -10.35 19.65 1.20
C SER A 183 -10.19 19.33 2.69
N SER A 184 -11.13 19.82 3.49
CA SER A 184 -11.31 19.40 4.87
C SER A 184 -11.24 17.86 4.95
N PRO A 185 -10.60 17.28 5.99
CA PRO A 185 -10.58 15.84 6.13
C PRO A 185 -12.03 15.33 6.18
N SER A 186 -12.44 14.61 5.14
CA SER A 186 -13.68 13.83 5.21
C SER A 186 -13.58 12.92 6.43
N PRO A 187 -14.60 12.90 7.31
CA PRO A 187 -14.57 12.04 8.46
C PRO A 187 -14.42 10.59 8.00
N LEU A 188 -13.53 9.86 8.66
CA LEU A 188 -13.44 8.41 8.55
C LEU A 188 -14.85 7.82 8.67
N PRO A 189 -15.19 6.77 7.90
CA PRO A 189 -16.47 6.09 8.07
C PRO A 189 -16.62 5.69 9.54
N PRO A 190 -17.81 5.86 10.14
CA PRO A 190 -18.03 5.56 11.54
C PRO A 190 -17.70 4.08 11.80
N VAL A 191 -16.91 3.84 12.84
CA VAL A 191 -16.72 2.50 13.42
C VAL A 191 -18.06 2.11 14.04
N ASP A 192 -18.64 1.00 13.56
CA ASP A 192 -19.93 0.51 14.06
C ASP A 192 -19.86 0.26 15.58
N PRO A 193 -20.76 0.85 16.38
CA PRO A 193 -20.86 0.54 17.80
C PRO A 193 -21.50 -0.84 18.02
N PRO A 194 -21.26 -1.49 19.17
CA PRO A 194 -21.77 -2.82 19.45
C PRO A 194 -23.29 -2.83 19.61
N ASP A 195 -23.88 -3.94 19.14
CA ASP A 195 -25.30 -4.28 19.13
C ASP A 195 -26.12 -3.73 20.31
N SER A 196 -27.18 -2.98 19.99
CA SER A 196 -28.31 -2.78 20.89
C SER A 196 -29.61 -3.10 20.18
N ALA A 197 -30.38 -3.97 20.80
CA ALA A 197 -31.57 -4.62 20.27
C ALA A 197 -32.74 -3.66 19.98
N GLY A 198 -33.33 -3.82 18.80
CA GLY A 198 -34.79 -3.87 18.61
C GLY A 198 -35.53 -2.56 18.31
N LYS A 199 -36.05 -2.44 17.06
CA LYS A 199 -37.49 -2.44 16.74
C LYS A 199 -37.72 -2.46 15.22
N ARG A 200 -38.61 -3.37 14.79
CA ARG A 200 -38.97 -3.69 13.40
C ARG A 200 -39.66 -2.51 12.68
N SER A 201 -39.31 -2.30 11.41
CA SER A 201 -40.22 -1.77 10.39
C SER A 201 -40.13 -2.63 9.11
N ARG A 202 -41.27 -3.06 8.58
CA ARG A 202 -41.40 -3.94 7.42
C ARG A 202 -41.27 -3.11 6.14
N ARG A 203 -40.23 -3.36 5.33
CA ARG A 203 -40.19 -2.95 3.92
C ARG A 203 -39.62 -4.08 3.07
N ARG A 204 -40.48 -4.67 2.25
CA ARG A 204 -40.17 -5.76 1.30
C ARG A 204 -39.26 -5.17 0.22
N LYS A 205 -38.01 -5.64 0.14
CA LYS A 205 -37.07 -5.36 -0.96
C LYS A 205 -36.59 -6.69 -1.51
N GLU A 206 -36.76 -6.88 -2.81
CA GLU A 206 -36.44 -8.11 -3.54
C GLU A 206 -34.98 -8.50 -3.33
N ARG A 207 -34.75 -9.79 -3.04
CA ARG A 207 -33.42 -10.37 -2.86
C ARG A 207 -32.76 -10.56 -4.23
N GLN A 208 -31.64 -9.89 -4.45
CA GLN A 208 -30.67 -10.33 -5.46
C GLN A 208 -30.01 -11.65 -4.98
N PRO A 209 -29.77 -12.61 -5.88
CA PRO A 209 -29.20 -13.90 -5.50
C PRO A 209 -27.74 -13.73 -5.06
N LEU A 210 -27.36 -14.45 -4.00
CA LEU A 210 -25.99 -14.53 -3.52
C LEU A 210 -25.25 -15.60 -4.33
N ALA A 211 -23.91 -15.51 -4.41
CA ALA A 211 -23.05 -16.45 -5.14
C ALA A 211 -23.27 -17.94 -4.75
N ARG A 212 -23.79 -18.22 -3.54
CA ARG A 212 -24.19 -19.56 -3.08
C ARG A 212 -25.42 -20.14 -3.79
N ASP A 213 -26.27 -19.29 -4.37
CA ASP A 213 -27.50 -19.68 -5.06
C ASP A 213 -27.21 -20.12 -6.52
N VAL A 214 -26.02 -19.80 -7.05
CA VAL A 214 -25.57 -20.16 -8.40
C VAL A 214 -24.93 -21.56 -8.45
N LEU A 215 -24.53 -22.13 -7.30
CA LEU A 215 -23.85 -23.43 -7.22
C LEU A 215 -24.80 -24.62 -6.95
N ARG A 216 -26.11 -24.44 -7.09
CA ARG A 216 -27.10 -25.53 -7.07
C ARG A 216 -28.01 -25.48 -8.28
N ALA A 217 -27.42 -25.54 -9.47
CA ALA A 217 -28.17 -25.93 -10.66
C ALA A 217 -27.22 -26.60 -11.67
N ARG A 218 -27.37 -27.93 -11.74
CA ARG A 218 -26.81 -28.89 -12.70
C ARG A 218 -25.39 -29.38 -12.44
#